data_AF-A0AAD6U0D2-F1
#
_entry.id   AF-A0AAD6U0D2-F1
#
_cell.length_a   1.000
_cell.length_b   1.000
_cell.length_c   1.000
_cell.angle_alpha   90.00
_cell.angle_beta   90.00
_cell.angle_gamma   90.00
#
_symmetry.space_group_name_H-M   'P 1'
#
loop_
_entity.id
_entity.type
_entity.pdbx_description
1 polymer ?
#
loop_
_entity_poly.entity_id
_entity_poly.type
_entity_poly.pdbx_seq_one_letter_code
_entity_poly.pdbx_strand_id
1 'polypeptide(L)'
;DGTVQELYFPSDAAKHAGKFKGMAILLEERRKKGDLGNLSEQELNKKHAECKGFKCADPHLTTCCMRRMLFNQTDFAAVKSCLEDTCAEHNCAVLFLPKFHCELNPIE
;
A
#
# COMPACT_ATOMS: atom_id res chain seq x y z
N ASP A 1 -1.38 3.76 -12.62
CA ASP A 1 -1.44 5.13 -13.21
C ASP A 1 -1.71 6.26 -12.19
N GLY A 2 -1.74 5.97 -10.88
CA GLY A 2 -2.01 6.97 -9.83
C GLY A 2 -3.48 7.36 -9.69
N THR A 3 -4.39 6.74 -10.46
CA THR A 3 -5.82 6.94 -10.30
C THR A 3 -6.30 6.37 -8.96
N VAL A 4 -7.18 7.12 -8.28
CA VAL A 4 -7.78 6.67 -7.01
C VAL A 4 -8.59 5.40 -7.27
N GLN A 5 -8.34 4.36 -6.48
CA GLN A 5 -9.13 3.14 -6.54
C GLN A 5 -10.35 3.23 -5.60
N GLU A 6 -11.53 2.89 -6.14
CA GLU A 6 -12.74 2.71 -5.35
C GLU A 6 -12.61 1.55 -4.36
N LEU A 7 -12.63 1.86 -3.07
CA LEU A 7 -12.41 0.91 -1.98
C LEU A 7 -13.68 0.16 -1.55
N TYR A 8 -14.84 0.73 -1.86
CA TYR A 8 -16.15 0.20 -1.44
C TYR A 8 -16.96 -0.22 -2.66
N PHE A 9 -17.87 -1.15 -2.47
CA PHE A 9 -18.88 -1.44 -3.47
C PHE A 9 -19.88 -0.27 -3.57
N PRO A 10 -20.39 0.02 -4.77
CA PRO A 10 -21.45 1.01 -4.96
C PRO A 10 -22.66 0.73 -4.04
N SER A 11 -23.33 1.79 -3.60
CA SER A 11 -24.50 1.68 -2.70
C SER A 11 -25.69 0.96 -3.35
N ASP A 12 -25.75 0.93 -4.67
CA ASP A 12 -26.76 0.24 -5.49
C ASP A 12 -26.33 -1.18 -5.92
N ALA A 13 -25.17 -1.67 -5.46
CA ALA A 13 -24.67 -2.98 -5.85
C ALA A 13 -25.58 -4.12 -5.34
N ALA A 14 -25.94 -5.05 -6.23
CA ALA A 14 -26.80 -6.20 -5.90
C ALA A 14 -26.25 -7.08 -4.76
N LYS A 15 -24.93 -7.07 -4.54
CA LYS A 15 -24.26 -7.75 -3.43
C LYS A 15 -23.23 -6.83 -2.80
N HIS A 16 -23.12 -6.90 -1.48
CA HIS A 16 -22.13 -6.15 -0.69
C HIS A 16 -22.23 -4.62 -0.83
N ALA A 17 -23.40 -4.06 -1.17
CA ALA A 17 -23.63 -2.62 -1.26
C ALA A 17 -23.02 -1.84 -0.08
N GLY A 18 -22.20 -0.84 -0.39
CA GLY A 18 -21.52 0.00 0.61
C GLY A 18 -20.47 -0.69 1.47
N LYS A 19 -20.20 -1.99 1.27
CA LYS A 19 -19.16 -2.71 2.01
C LYS A 19 -17.79 -2.51 1.37
N PHE A 20 -16.75 -2.62 2.19
CA PHE A 20 -15.37 -2.61 1.73
C PHE A 20 -15.07 -3.86 0.89
N LYS A 21 -14.37 -3.69 -0.25
CA LYS A 21 -14.08 -4.77 -1.21
C LYS A 21 -13.10 -5.82 -0.67
N GLY A 22 -12.18 -5.43 0.21
CA GLY A 22 -11.11 -6.31 0.69
C GLY A 22 -9.92 -6.39 -0.27
N MET A 23 -8.75 -6.77 0.27
CA MET A 23 -7.47 -6.70 -0.47
C MET A 23 -7.46 -7.57 -1.73
N ALA A 24 -8.08 -8.75 -1.70
CA ALA A 24 -8.08 -9.66 -2.84
C ALA A 24 -8.76 -9.04 -4.08
N ILE A 25 -9.95 -8.46 -3.89
CA ILE A 25 -10.70 -7.81 -4.98
C ILE A 25 -9.95 -6.57 -5.47
N LEU A 26 -9.43 -5.76 -4.56
CA LEU A 26 -8.69 -4.54 -4.92
C LEU A 26 -7.44 -4.86 -5.73
N LEU A 27 -6.67 -5.89 -5.35
CA LEU A 27 -5.48 -6.30 -6.11
C LEU A 27 -5.84 -6.93 -7.45
N GLU A 28 -6.94 -7.66 -7.56
CA GLU A 28 -7.38 -8.22 -8.84
C GLU A 28 -7.83 -7.14 -9.83
N GLU A 29 -8.54 -6.10 -9.35
CA GLU A 29 -8.87 -4.92 -10.16
C GLU A 29 -7.61 -4.24 -10.70
N ARG A 30 -6.56 -4.10 -9.87
CA ARG A 30 -5.28 -3.51 -10.27
C ARG A 30 -4.48 -4.38 -11.24
N ARG A 31 -4.50 -5.70 -11.02
CA ARG A 31 -3.89 -6.67 -11.93
C ARG A 31 -4.47 -6.49 -13.34
N LYS A 32 -5.79 -6.37 -13.44
CA LYS A 32 -6.50 -6.13 -14.71
C LYS A 32 -6.15 -4.79 -15.37
N LYS A 33 -5.85 -3.76 -14.57
CA LYS A 33 -5.34 -2.47 -15.06
C LYS A 33 -3.86 -2.50 -15.48
N GLY A 34 -3.13 -3.58 -15.16
CA GLY A 34 -1.70 -3.72 -15.47
C GLY A 34 -0.76 -3.13 -14.41
N ASP A 35 -1.27 -2.62 -13.29
CA ASP A 35 -0.45 -1.99 -12.24
C ASP A 35 0.44 -3.00 -11.49
N LEU A 36 0.13 -4.31 -11.58
CA LEU A 36 0.90 -5.40 -10.95
C LEU A 36 1.83 -6.13 -11.92
N GLY A 37 2.11 -5.54 -13.09
CA GLY A 37 2.96 -6.14 -14.12
C GLY A 37 2.40 -7.47 -14.62
N ASN A 38 3.28 -8.46 -14.81
CA ASN A 38 2.92 -9.77 -15.39
C ASN A 38 2.37 -10.77 -14.36
N LEU A 39 1.94 -10.31 -13.18
CA LEU A 39 1.40 -11.20 -12.16
C LEU A 39 0.13 -11.89 -12.67
N SER A 40 0.14 -13.22 -12.71
CA SER A 40 -1.04 -13.98 -13.09
C SER A 40 -2.09 -14.01 -11.97
N GLU A 41 -3.36 -14.22 -12.33
CA GLU A 41 -4.45 -14.42 -11.37
C GLU A 41 -4.17 -15.62 -10.45
N GLN A 42 -3.58 -16.69 -10.98
CA GLN A 42 -3.22 -17.88 -10.20
C GLN A 42 -2.14 -17.56 -9.15
N GLU A 43 -1.17 -16.72 -9.48
CA GLU A 43 -0.15 -16.28 -8.52
C GLU A 43 -0.74 -15.38 -7.45
N LEU A 44 -1.66 -14.48 -7.82
CA LEU A 44 -2.36 -13.62 -6.87
C LEU A 44 -3.20 -14.44 -5.88
N ASN A 45 -3.94 -15.44 -6.37
CA ASN A 45 -4.78 -16.30 -5.53
C ASN A 45 -3.98 -17.20 -4.57
N LYS A 46 -2.69 -17.42 -4.85
CA LYS A 46 -1.77 -18.13 -3.94
C LYS A 46 -1.18 -17.23 -2.86
N LYS A 47 -1.33 -15.91 -2.96
CA LYS A 47 -0.84 -14.98 -1.94
C LYS A 47 -1.70 -15.06 -0.70
N HIS A 48 -1.06 -15.14 0.45
CA HIS A 48 -1.73 -14.98 1.73
C HIS A 48 -2.02 -13.50 2.00
N ALA A 49 -2.99 -13.23 2.88
CA ALA A 49 -3.39 -11.86 3.23
C ALA A 49 -2.21 -11.05 3.81
N GLU A 50 -1.46 -11.66 4.74
CA GLU A 50 -0.33 -11.05 5.44
C GLU A 50 0.73 -12.08 5.81
N CYS A 51 2.01 -11.69 5.87
CA CYS A 51 3.06 -12.56 6.41
C CYS A 51 2.85 -12.77 7.92
N LYS A 52 3.31 -13.90 8.46
CA LYS A 52 3.19 -14.22 9.89
C LYS A 52 3.73 -13.09 10.75
N GLY A 53 2.88 -12.57 11.65
CA GLY A 53 3.22 -11.47 12.56
C GLY A 53 3.59 -10.16 11.84
N PHE A 54 3.11 -9.96 10.61
CA PHE A 54 3.43 -8.81 9.75
C PHE A 54 4.91 -8.67 9.41
N LYS A 55 5.67 -9.77 9.50
CA LYS A 55 7.10 -9.82 9.19
C LYS A 55 7.28 -10.49 7.83
N CYS A 56 7.42 -9.67 6.80
CA CYS A 56 7.86 -10.15 5.48
C CYS A 56 9.30 -10.66 5.59
N ALA A 57 9.56 -11.89 5.13
CA ALA A 57 10.88 -12.51 5.24
C ALA A 57 11.96 -11.74 4.45
N ASP A 58 11.60 -11.31 3.24
CA ASP A 58 12.43 -10.46 2.41
C ASP A 58 11.85 -9.02 2.39
N PRO A 59 12.60 -8.02 2.89
CA PRO A 59 12.16 -6.63 2.89
C PRO A 59 12.21 -5.98 1.51
N HIS A 60 12.87 -6.56 0.51
CA HIS A 60 12.90 -6.06 -0.86
C HIS A 60 11.81 -6.69 -1.74
N LEU A 61 11.26 -7.83 -1.33
CA LEU A 61 10.18 -8.49 -2.06
C LEU A 61 8.83 -7.79 -1.84
N THR A 62 8.37 -7.05 -2.84
CA THR A 62 7.10 -6.30 -2.83
C THR A 62 5.87 -7.18 -3.02
N THR A 63 6.03 -8.41 -3.51
CA THR A 63 4.94 -9.32 -3.88
C THR A 63 4.73 -10.49 -2.91
N CYS A 64 5.30 -10.44 -1.70
CA CYS A 64 5.22 -11.57 -0.75
C CYS A 64 3.80 -11.86 -0.25
N CYS A 65 2.98 -10.83 -0.01
CA CYS A 65 1.62 -10.96 0.52
C CYS A 65 0.71 -9.83 0.03
N MET A 66 -0.60 -10.02 0.12
CA MET A 66 -1.58 -9.03 -0.36
C MET A 66 -1.40 -7.67 0.34
N ARG A 67 -1.19 -7.66 1.67
CA ARG A 67 -0.88 -6.44 2.42
C ARG A 67 0.31 -5.69 1.83
N ARG A 68 1.42 -6.39 1.58
CA ARG A 68 2.65 -5.78 1.06
C ARG A 68 2.44 -5.25 -0.35
N MET A 69 1.75 -6.01 -1.20
CA MET A 69 1.46 -5.61 -2.56
C MET A 69 0.61 -4.33 -2.60
N LEU A 70 -0.43 -4.27 -1.78
CA LEU A 70 -1.32 -3.12 -1.69
C LEU A 70 -0.59 -1.88 -1.15
N PHE A 71 0.24 -2.04 -0.13
CA PHE A 71 1.00 -0.92 0.47
C PHE A 71 2.01 -0.29 -0.50
N ASN A 72 2.54 -1.06 -1.44
CA ASN A 72 3.50 -0.56 -2.44
C ASN A 72 2.82 -0.03 -3.72
N GLN A 73 1.49 0.08 -3.73
CA GLN A 73 0.80 0.70 -4.85
C GLN A 73 0.96 2.21 -4.84
N THR A 74 0.99 2.84 -6.01
CA THR A 74 1.34 4.26 -6.14
C THR A 74 0.37 5.20 -5.44
N ASP A 75 -0.93 4.88 -5.43
CA ASP A 75 -1.96 5.66 -4.76
C ASP A 75 -1.99 5.49 -3.23
N PHE A 76 -1.24 4.52 -2.68
CA PHE A 76 -0.98 4.43 -1.25
C PHE A 76 0.38 5.03 -0.89
N ALA A 77 1.40 4.78 -1.72
CA ALA A 77 2.77 5.22 -1.47
C ALA A 77 2.99 6.72 -1.72
N ALA A 78 2.20 7.34 -2.61
CA ALA A 78 2.31 8.76 -2.94
C ALA A 78 1.44 9.67 -2.06
N VAL A 79 0.68 9.11 -1.11
CA VAL A 79 -0.16 9.91 -0.21
C VAL A 79 0.72 10.63 0.79
N LYS A 80 0.57 11.96 0.87
CA LYS A 80 1.23 12.76 1.89
C LYS A 80 0.75 12.34 3.27
N SER A 81 1.68 12.34 4.23
CA SER A 81 1.33 12.14 5.62
C SER A 81 0.53 13.34 6.15
N CYS A 82 -0.31 13.11 7.16
CA CYS A 82 -1.04 14.20 7.83
C CYS A 82 -0.09 15.30 8.36
N LEU A 83 1.14 14.92 8.74
CA LEU A 83 2.16 15.86 9.18
C LEU A 83 2.62 16.77 8.04
N GLU A 84 2.91 16.21 6.86
CA GLU A 84 3.28 16.99 5.68
C GLU A 84 2.18 17.96 5.27
N ASP A 85 0.92 17.51 5.28
CA ASP A 85 -0.22 18.37 4.95
C ASP A 85 -0.38 19.50 5.97
N THR A 86 -0.34 19.18 7.27
CA THR A 86 -0.42 20.19 8.35
C THR A 86 0.70 21.23 8.24
N CYS A 87 1.94 20.79 8.02
CA CYS A 87 3.06 21.72 7.89
C CYS A 87 2.99 22.56 6.60
N ALA A 88 2.51 21.97 5.49
CA ALA A 88 2.29 22.70 4.25
C ALA A 88 1.28 23.84 4.43
N GLU A 89 0.19 23.63 5.18
CA GLU A 89 -0.78 24.68 5.53
C GLU A 89 -0.14 25.84 6.31
N HIS A 90 0.91 25.56 7.08
CA HIS A 90 1.69 26.55 7.84
C HIS A 90 2.95 27.06 7.13
N ASN A 91 3.14 26.76 5.84
CA ASN A 91 4.35 27.08 5.07
C ASN A 91 5.67 26.58 5.73
N CYS A 92 5.59 25.46 6.45
CA CYS A 92 6.72 24.80 7.10
C CYS A 92 7.18 23.59 6.29
N ALA A 93 8.49 23.44 6.08
CA ALA A 93 9.04 22.25 5.44
C ALA A 93 9.17 21.09 6.43
N VAL A 94 8.79 19.89 6.01
CA VAL A 94 8.97 18.65 6.78
C VAL A 94 10.14 17.87 6.20
N LEU A 95 11.05 17.41 7.07
CA LEU A 95 12.16 16.54 6.70
C LEU A 95 12.09 15.24 7.52
N PHE A 96 11.88 14.12 6.84
CA PHE A 96 11.94 12.80 7.46
C PHE A 96 13.39 12.30 7.46
N LEU A 97 14.03 12.42 8.62
CA LEU A 97 15.35 11.84 8.83
C LEU A 97 15.22 10.36 9.18
N PRO A 98 16.06 9.47 8.61
CA PRO A 98 16.15 8.08 9.05
C PRO A 98 16.33 8.02 10.56
N LYS A 99 15.66 7.05 11.20
CA LYS A 99 15.80 6.87 12.64
C LYS A 99 17.28 6.56 12.96
N PHE A 100 17.92 7.47 13.71
CA PHE A 100 19.30 7.29 14.14
C PHE A 100 19.42 6.06 15.04
N HIS A 101 20.37 5.20 14.71
CA HIS A 101 20.93 4.24 15.65
C HIS A 101 22.27 4.81 16.11
N CYS A 102 22.33 5.26 17.36
CA CYS A 102 23.53 5.83 17.98
C CYS A 102 24.75 4.89 17.90
N GLU A 103 24.54 3.59 17.66
CA GLU A 103 25.60 2.59 17.49
C GLU A 103 26.22 2.56 16.08
N LEU A 104 25.62 3.20 15.07
CA LEU A 104 26.02 3.06 13.66
C LEU A 104 26.67 4.30 13.02
N ASN A 105 26.69 5.47 13.69
CA ASN A 105 27.37 6.66 13.16
C ASN A 105 27.87 7.57 14.31
N PRO A 106 29.18 7.58 14.64
CA PRO A 106 29.74 8.17 15.86
C PRO A 106 30.11 9.68 15.76
N ILE A 107 29.51 10.47 14.87
CA ILE A 107 29.89 11.87 14.61
C ILE A 107 28.98 12.92 15.27
N GLU A 108 28.38 12.61 16.42
CA GLU A 108 27.86 13.60 17.37
C GLU A 108 28.69 13.62 18.65
#